data_AF-A0A970YM68-F1
#
_entry.id   AF-A0A970YM68-F1
#
_cell.length_a   1.000
_cell.length_b   1.000
_cell.length_c   1.000
_cell.angle_alpha   90.00
_cell.angle_beta   90.00
_cell.angle_gamma   90.00
#
_symmetry.space_group_name_H-M   'P 1'
#
loop_
_entity.id
_entity.type
_entity.pdbx_description
1 polymer ?
#
loop_
_entity_poly.entity_id
_entity_poly.type
_entity_poly.pdbx_seq_one_letter_code
_entity_poly.pdbx_strand_id
1 'polypeptide(L)'
;PNHLHGIVAIHGGEREIVSNCLEAERRTMKPKTIGSFVSGFKAAVTVRVNELRGTSGKSIWQRNYYEHVIRSEKELNRIREYIENNPLRWQIDRAKPDRKTSQVRSTIEEDDLYPWED
;
A
#
# COMPACT_ATOMS: atom_id res chain seq x y z
N PRO A 1 12.99 2.74 -5.70
CA PRO A 1 11.67 2.74 -5.01
C PRO A 1 11.71 1.80 -3.80
N ASN A 2 11.25 2.25 -2.63
CA ASN A 2 11.26 1.46 -1.38
C ASN A 2 9.86 1.09 -0.87
N HIS A 3 8.81 1.46 -1.60
CA HIS A 3 7.41 1.21 -1.27
C HIS A 3 6.62 0.93 -2.56
N LEU A 4 5.40 0.43 -2.42
CA LEU A 4 4.47 0.14 -3.50
C LEU A 4 3.16 0.89 -3.25
N HIS A 5 2.63 1.52 -4.30
CA HIS A 5 1.29 2.11 -4.34
C HIS A 5 0.43 1.29 -5.29
N GLY A 6 -0.85 1.12 -4.97
CA GLY A 6 -1.78 0.38 -5.80
C GLY A 6 -3.23 0.70 -5.46
N ILE A 7 -4.13 0.49 -6.42
CA ILE A 7 -5.57 0.65 -6.26
C ILE A 7 -6.18 -0.74 -6.26
N VAL A 8 -7.05 -1.02 -5.29
CA VAL A 8 -7.76 -2.30 -5.18
C VAL A 8 -9.26 -2.03 -5.22
N ALA A 9 -9.95 -2.63 -6.19
CA ALA A 9 -11.42 -2.62 -6.27
C ALA A 9 -11.97 -3.91 -5.67
N ILE A 10 -12.61 -3.82 -4.50
CA ILE A 10 -13.25 -4.96 -3.85
C ILE A 10 -14.72 -4.97 -4.25
N HIS A 11 -15.09 -5.90 -5.11
CA HIS A 11 -16.49 -6.12 -5.50
C HIS A 11 -17.13 -7.03 -4.45
N GLY A 12 -18.27 -6.61 -3.90
CA GLY A 12 -19.05 -7.47 -3.01
C GLY A 12 -19.62 -8.64 -3.80
N GLY A 13 -19.04 -9.83 -3.64
CA GLY A 13 -19.76 -11.08 -3.94
C GLY A 13 -20.89 -11.27 -2.93
N GLU A 14 -21.94 -12.00 -3.31
CA GLU A 14 -23.00 -12.43 -2.38
C GLU A 14 -22.39 -12.84 -1.04
N ARG A 15 -22.99 -12.38 0.06
CA ARG A 15 -22.56 -12.75 1.41
C ARG A 15 -22.84 -14.24 1.62
N GLU A 16 -22.01 -15.10 1.06
CA GLU A 16 -21.80 -16.40 1.66
C GLU A 16 -21.12 -16.12 2.99
N ILE A 17 -21.92 -16.23 4.05
CA ILE A 17 -21.48 -16.39 5.43
C ILE A 17 -20.69 -17.69 5.42
N VAL A 18 -19.42 -17.61 5.04
CA VAL A 18 -18.53 -18.76 5.14
C VAL A 18 -18.36 -19.01 6.63
N SER A 19 -19.03 -20.08 7.04
CA SER A 19 -19.07 -20.70 8.35
C SER A 19 -17.78 -20.54 9.14
N ASN A 20 -17.95 -20.31 10.45
CA ASN A 20 -16.90 -20.34 11.47
C ASN A 20 -15.82 -21.37 11.12
N CYS A 21 -14.66 -20.90 10.66
CA CYS A 21 -13.46 -21.71 10.68
C CYS A 21 -13.11 -21.92 12.15
N LEU A 22 -13.44 -23.14 12.60
CA LEU A 22 -13.19 -23.76 13.88
C LEU A 22 -11.99 -23.18 14.64
N GLU A 23 -12.22 -23.02 15.94
CA GLU A 23 -11.27 -22.62 16.96
C GLU A 23 -9.90 -23.29 16.77
N ALA A 24 -8.98 -22.53 16.20
CA ALA A 24 -7.58 -22.64 16.53
C ALA A 24 -7.25 -21.35 17.26
N GLU A 25 -6.65 -21.44 18.44
CA GLU A 25 -6.20 -20.33 19.31
C GLU A 25 -5.14 -19.40 18.67
N ARG A 26 -5.03 -19.40 17.34
CA ARG A 26 -4.27 -18.45 16.56
C ARG A 26 -5.18 -17.28 16.24
N ARG A 27 -4.70 -16.06 16.42
CA ARG A 27 -5.35 -14.83 15.95
C ARG A 27 -5.47 -14.86 14.42
N THR A 28 -6.45 -15.59 13.91
CA THR A 28 -6.75 -15.65 12.48
C THR A 28 -7.46 -14.37 12.11
N MET A 29 -6.97 -13.68 11.07
CA MET A 29 -7.65 -12.48 10.59
C MET A 29 -8.99 -12.84 9.98
N LYS A 30 -9.98 -11.97 10.20
CA LYS A 30 -11.30 -12.13 9.58
C LYS A 30 -11.14 -12.17 8.05
N PRO A 31 -11.66 -13.22 7.37
CA PRO A 31 -11.59 -13.30 5.92
C PRO A 31 -12.40 -12.17 5.28
N LYS A 32 -12.12 -11.88 4.00
CA LYS A 32 -12.78 -10.81 3.23
C LYS A 32 -12.61 -9.41 3.83
N THR A 33 -11.52 -9.17 4.56
CA THR A 33 -11.10 -7.83 5.01
C THR A 33 -9.89 -7.34 4.22
N ILE A 34 -9.73 -6.02 4.11
CA ILE A 34 -8.53 -5.41 3.52
C ILE A 34 -7.24 -5.89 4.22
N GLY A 35 -7.27 -6.04 5.55
CA GLY A 35 -6.15 -6.59 6.31
C GLY A 35 -5.79 -8.03 5.92
N SER A 36 -6.80 -8.90 5.74
CA SER A 36 -6.58 -10.28 5.28
C SER A 36 -5.99 -10.33 3.88
N PHE A 37 -6.45 -9.46 2.97
CA PHE A 37 -5.91 -9.33 1.61
C PHE A 37 -4.44 -8.88 1.63
N VAL A 38 -4.14 -7.79 2.32
CA VAL A 38 -2.78 -7.24 2.40
C VAL A 38 -1.82 -8.24 3.06
N SER A 39 -2.27 -8.97 4.08
CA SER A 39 -1.46 -10.01 4.70
C SER A 39 -1.14 -11.15 3.73
N GLY A 40 -2.13 -11.63 2.99
CA GLY A 40 -1.93 -12.68 1.98
C GLY A 40 -0.97 -12.22 0.88
N PHE A 41 -1.17 -11.00 0.37
CA PHE A 41 -0.28 -10.38 -0.62
C PHE A 41 1.17 -10.28 -0.11
N LYS A 42 1.38 -9.68 1.07
CA LYS A 42 2.73 -9.54 1.65
C LYS A 42 3.40 -10.88 1.88
N ALA A 43 2.65 -11.90 2.33
CA ALA A 43 3.17 -13.25 2.54
C ALA A 43 3.62 -13.89 1.21
N ALA A 44 2.75 -13.89 0.21
CA ALA A 44 3.04 -14.47 -1.11
C ALA A 44 4.27 -13.82 -1.77
N VAL A 45 4.35 -12.49 -1.73
CA VAL A 45 5.51 -11.77 -2.29
C VAL A 45 6.78 -12.05 -1.48
N THR A 46 6.70 -12.11 -0.15
CA THR A 46 7.86 -12.41 0.70
C THR A 46 8.45 -13.78 0.38
N VAL A 47 7.59 -14.80 0.23
CA VAL A 47 8.02 -16.15 -0.16
C VAL A 47 8.75 -16.09 -1.49
N ARG A 48 8.11 -15.52 -2.52
CA ARG A 48 8.68 -15.46 -3.87
C ARG A 48 10.00 -14.70 -3.92
N VAL A 49 10.10 -13.57 -3.23
CA VAL A 49 11.33 -12.77 -3.19
C VAL A 49 12.45 -13.50 -2.45
N ASN A 50 12.13 -14.17 -1.34
CA ASN A 50 13.13 -14.91 -0.57
C ASN A 50 13.65 -16.13 -1.32
N GLU A 51 12.81 -16.84 -2.07
CA GLU A 51 13.24 -17.91 -2.99
C GLU A 51 14.22 -17.38 -4.05
N LEU A 52 13.84 -16.27 -4.72
CA LEU A 52 14.68 -15.67 -5.76
C LEU A 52 16.02 -15.14 -5.25
N ARG A 53 16.07 -14.71 -3.99
CA ARG A 53 17.27 -14.11 -3.37
C ARG A 53 18.06 -15.08 -2.50
N GLY A 54 17.56 -16.30 -2.25
CA GLY A 54 18.16 -17.22 -1.28
C GLY A 54 18.13 -16.68 0.16
N THR A 55 17.17 -15.80 0.49
CA THR A 55 17.09 -15.11 1.79
C THR A 55 15.90 -15.57 2.63
N SER A 56 15.67 -16.88 2.68
CA SER A 56 14.56 -17.48 3.45
C SER A 56 14.46 -16.92 4.88
N GLY A 57 13.24 -16.54 5.26
CA GLY A 57 12.93 -16.00 6.58
C GLY A 57 13.16 -14.49 6.77
N LYS A 58 13.67 -13.76 5.77
CA LYS A 58 13.81 -12.30 5.89
C LYS A 58 12.50 -11.59 5.57
N SER A 59 12.09 -10.66 6.44
CA SER A 59 11.03 -9.70 6.12
C SER A 59 11.55 -8.66 5.13
N ILE A 60 10.78 -8.39 4.10
CA ILE A 60 11.06 -7.34 3.11
C ILE A 60 10.14 -6.12 3.27
N TRP A 61 9.13 -6.23 4.14
CA TRP A 61 8.09 -5.23 4.31
C TRP A 61 8.27 -4.43 5.60
N GLN A 62 7.98 -3.13 5.53
CA GLN A 62 7.67 -2.35 6.72
C GLN A 62 6.39 -2.87 7.39
N ARG A 63 6.34 -2.73 8.72
CA ARG A 63 5.16 -3.02 9.53
C ARG A 63 4.01 -2.08 9.14
N ASN A 64 2.78 -2.59 9.19
CA ASN A 64 1.55 -1.90 8.77
C ASN A 64 1.50 -1.56 7.28
N TYR A 65 0.40 -0.95 6.86
CA TYR A 65 0.16 -0.45 5.51
C TYR A 65 -0.77 0.77 5.63
N TYR A 66 -0.70 1.68 4.66
CA TYR A 66 -1.63 2.79 4.54
C TYR A 66 -2.79 2.36 3.63
N GLU A 67 -4.00 2.76 3.97
CA GLU A 67 -5.19 2.54 3.17
C GLU A 67 -6.00 3.82 3.09
N HIS A 68 -6.63 4.04 1.93
CA HIS A 68 -7.48 5.20 1.66
C HIS A 68 -8.69 4.77 0.84
N VAL A 69 -9.88 5.21 1.24
CA VAL A 69 -11.13 4.88 0.54
C VAL A 69 -11.42 5.96 -0.49
N ILE A 70 -11.32 5.59 -1.76
CA ILE A 70 -11.63 6.45 -2.89
C ILE A 70 -13.15 6.57 -3.03
N ARG A 71 -13.69 7.78 -2.90
CA ARG A 71 -15.14 8.08 -2.89
C ARG A 71 -15.61 8.86 -4.10
N SER A 72 -14.70 9.35 -4.95
CA SER A 72 -15.06 10.09 -6.15
C SER A 72 -14.18 9.74 -7.36
N GLU A 73 -14.71 9.98 -8.56
CA GLU A 73 -13.95 9.82 -9.80
C GLU A 73 -12.78 10.82 -9.89
N LYS A 74 -12.99 12.06 -9.42
CA LYS A 74 -11.94 13.08 -9.37
C LYS A 74 -10.74 12.61 -8.55
N GLU A 75 -11.01 12.05 -7.38
CA GLU A 75 -10.00 11.48 -6.49
C GLU A 75 -9.32 10.25 -7.11
N LEU A 76 -10.10 9.36 -7.74
CA LEU A 76 -9.56 8.21 -8.45
C LEU A 76 -8.56 8.63 -9.54
N ASN A 77 -8.89 9.65 -10.32
CA ASN A 77 -8.04 10.15 -11.39
C ASN A 77 -6.74 10.77 -10.84
N ARG A 78 -6.82 11.55 -9.75
CA ARG A 78 -5.63 12.08 -9.06
C ARG A 78 -4.70 10.97 -8.58
N ILE A 79 -5.24 9.92 -7.95
CA ILE A 79 -4.44 8.80 -7.43
C ILE A 79 -3.81 8.00 -8.57
N ARG A 80 -4.52 7.78 -9.68
CA ARG A 80 -3.96 7.13 -10.88
C ARG A 80 -2.77 7.92 -11.44
N GLU A 81 -2.95 9.21 -11.63
CA GLU A 81 -1.90 10.11 -12.12
C GLU A 81 -0.69 10.09 -11.18
N TYR A 82 -0.90 10.10 -9.87
CA TYR A 82 0.18 9.97 -8.90
C TYR A 82 0.93 8.64 -9.05
N ILE A 83 0.22 7.51 -9.13
CA ILE A 83 0.84 6.18 -9.24
C ILE A 83 1.68 6.08 -10.52
N GLU A 84 1.17 6.58 -11.64
CA GLU A 84 1.87 6.60 -12.92
C GLU A 84 3.13 7.47 -12.89
N ASN A 85 3.06 8.62 -12.22
CA ASN A 85 4.16 9.58 -12.16
C ASN A 85 5.19 9.30 -11.04
N ASN A 86 4.83 8.54 -10.01
CA ASN A 86 5.71 8.25 -8.87
C ASN A 86 7.07 7.63 -9.26
N PRO A 87 7.18 6.68 -10.22
CA PRO A 87 8.48 6.17 -10.65
C PRO A 87 9.43 7.25 -11.19
N LEU A 88 8.89 8.25 -11.90
CA LEU A 88 9.66 9.39 -12.41
C LEU A 88 10.04 10.34 -11.26
N ARG A 89 9.08 10.66 -10.38
CA ARG A 89 9.30 11.51 -9.20
C ARG A 89 10.30 10.91 -8.21
N TRP A 90 10.39 9.59 -8.13
CA TRP A 90 11.34 8.88 -7.26
C TRP A 90 12.81 9.22 -7.56
N GLN A 91 13.16 9.46 -8.82
CA GLN A 91 14.54 9.84 -9.19
C GLN A 91 14.89 11.23 -8.65
N ILE A 92 13.91 12.14 -8.64
CA ILE A 92 14.05 13.52 -8.18
C ILE A 92 14.14 13.55 -6.64
N ASP A 93 13.32 12.77 -5.95
CA ASP A 93 13.35 12.68 -4.48
C ASP A 93 14.68 12.11 -3.95
N ARG A 94 15.29 11.13 -4.64
CA ARG A 94 16.62 10.61 -4.28
C ARG A 94 17.73 11.66 -4.34
N ALA A 95 17.57 12.69 -5.18
CA ALA A 95 18.56 13.75 -5.35
C ALA A 95 18.48 14.83 -4.26
N LYS A 96 17.50 14.75 -3.34
CA LYS A 96 17.31 15.69 -2.22
C LYS A 96 17.63 15.00 -0.88
N PRO A 97 18.91 14.93 -0.46
CA PRO A 97 19.29 14.29 0.80
C PRO A 97 18.88 15.06 2.06
N ASP A 98 18.54 16.34 1.94
CA ASP A 98 18.15 17.21 3.06
C ASP A 98 16.66 17.57 3.00
N ARG A 99 15.80 16.67 3.47
CA ARG A 99 14.48 17.05 4.00
C ARG A 99 14.61 17.18 5.52
N LYS A 100 15.39 18.16 5.99
CA LYS A 100 15.05 18.79 7.27
C LYS A 100 13.79 19.61 7.03
N THR A 101 12.69 19.09 7.54
CA THR A 101 11.44 19.78 7.82
C THR A 101 11.75 21.24 8.17
N SER A 102 11.26 22.22 7.39
CA SER A 102 10.76 23.54 7.87
C SER A 102 10.59 24.62 6.79
N GLN A 103 11.29 24.62 5.64
CA GLN A 103 11.38 25.88 4.86
C GLN A 103 11.20 25.82 3.34
N VAL A 104 10.68 24.74 2.76
CA VAL A 104 10.38 24.68 1.31
C VAL A 104 8.95 24.21 1.10
N ARG A 105 8.00 25.08 1.45
CA ARG A 105 6.55 24.94 1.21
C ARG A 105 6.06 25.76 0.01
N SER A 106 6.94 26.26 -0.86
CA SER A 106 6.59 27.42 -1.70
C SER A 106 6.52 27.20 -3.21
N THR A 107 6.52 25.98 -3.76
CA THR A 107 6.39 25.83 -5.24
C THR A 107 5.74 24.52 -5.72
N ILE A 108 5.32 23.62 -4.84
CA ILE A 108 4.49 22.46 -5.20
C ILE A 108 3.40 22.46 -4.14
N GLU A 109 2.13 22.56 -4.54
CA GLU A 109 1.03 22.51 -3.56
C GLU A 109 1.10 21.16 -2.83
N GLU A 110 0.93 21.15 -1.49
CA GLU A 110 1.00 19.94 -0.67
C GLU A 110 0.04 18.85 -1.22
N ASP A 111 -1.10 19.29 -1.80
CA ASP A 111 -2.10 18.53 -2.55
C ASP A 111 -1.54 17.71 -3.74
N ASP A 112 -0.44 18.15 -4.36
CA ASP A 112 0.18 17.47 -5.50
C ASP A 112 1.19 16.39 -5.07
N LEU A 113 1.69 16.49 -3.84
CA LEU A 113 2.72 15.59 -3.30
C LEU A 113 2.10 14.42 -2.54
N TYR A 114 1.01 14.66 -1.81
CA TYR A 114 0.21 13.64 -1.13
C TYR A 114 -1.27 13.89 -1.42
N PRO A 115 -1.78 13.47 -2.59
CA PRO A 115 -3.17 13.74 -3.03
C PRO A 115 -4.31 13.19 -2.14
N TRP A 116 -3.96 12.56 -1.02
CA TRP A 116 -4.85 11.90 -0.08
C TRP A 116 -4.65 12.38 1.37
N GLU A 117 -3.78 13.37 1.62
CA GLU A 117 -3.69 14.07 2.89
C GLU A 117 -4.72 15.22 2.91
N ASP A 118 -6.00 14.86 3.11
CA ASP A 118 -7.10 15.77 3.46
C ASP A 118 -7.82 15.27 4.73
#